data_AF-A0A5B2VJ07-F1
#
_entry.id   AF-A0A5B2VJ07-F1
#
_cell.length_a   1.000
_cell.length_b   1.000
_cell.length_c   1.000
_cell.angle_alpha   90.00
_cell.angle_beta   90.00
_cell.angle_gamma   90.00
#
_symmetry.space_group_name_H-M   'P 1'
#
loop_
_entity.id
_entity.type
_entity.pdbx_description
1 polymer ?
#
loop_
_entity_poly.entity_id
_entity_poly.type
_entity_poly.pdbx_seq_one_letter_code
_entity_poly.pdbx_strand_id
1 'polypeptide(L)' 'MKAATQRKIIRWIHIILSIPILGYIYGPVASMPAAANAVRFVFLPVVIISGFWMWLGHKLRKKGKGVVKDAGKVMAAVM' A
#
# COMPACT_ATOMS: atom_id res chain seq x y z
N MET A 1 16.08 -7.93 -0.16
CA MET A 1 16.05 -6.60 0.52
C MET A 1 15.44 -6.75 1.92
N LYS A 2 15.90 -5.99 2.93
CA LYS A 2 15.25 -5.99 4.25
C LYS A 2 13.77 -5.61 4.08
N ALA A 3 12.85 -6.33 4.72
CA ALA A 3 11.41 -6.06 4.63
C ALA A 3 11.01 -4.66 5.12
N ALA A 4 11.87 -3.99 5.89
CA ALA A 4 11.72 -2.59 6.26
C ALA A 4 12.01 -1.64 5.09
N THR A 5 13.05 -1.92 4.30
CA THR A 5 13.45 -1.12 3.13
C THR A 5 12.38 -1.18 2.05
N GLN A 6 11.82 -2.36 1.76
CA GLN A 6 10.75 -2.53 0.78
C GLN A 6 9.49 -1.71 1.13
N ARG A 7 9.09 -1.69 2.41
CA ARG A 7 7.97 -0.87 2.88
C ARG A 7 8.22 0.63 2.74
N LYS A 8 9.46 1.07 3.00
CA LYS A 8 9.86 2.47 2.79
C LYS A 8 9.73 2.86 1.32
N ILE A 9 10.26 2.03 0.41
CA ILE A 9 10.22 2.26 -1.03
C ILE A 9 8.76 2.39 -1.53
N ILE A 10 7.90 1.42 -1.21
CA ILE A 10 6.49 1.44 -1.63
C ILE A 10 5.77 2.68 -1.09
N ARG A 11 6.04 3.07 0.16
CA ARG A 11 5.44 4.27 0.76
C ARG A 11 5.89 5.56 0.06
N TRP A 12 7.18 5.69 -0.24
CA TRP A 12 7.70 6.86 -0.97
C TRP A 12 7.14 6.94 -2.38
N ILE A 13 7.09 5.81 -3.11
CA ILE A 13 6.47 5.72 -4.43
C ILE A 13 5.00 6.16 -4.37
N HIS A 14 4.23 5.66 -3.40
CA HIS A 14 2.82 6.03 -3.23
C HIS A 14 2.62 7.53 -2.97
N ILE A 15 3.45 8.14 -2.13
CA ILE A 15 3.37 9.58 -1.83
C ILE A 15 3.70 10.41 -3.09
N ILE A 16 4.77 10.06 -3.81
CA ILE A 16 5.20 10.79 -5.01
C ILE A 16 4.15 10.68 -6.12
N LEU A 17 3.62 9.48 -6.38
CA LEU A 17 2.56 9.26 -7.38
C LEU A 17 1.23 9.93 -7.01
N SER A 18 1.03 10.30 -5.75
CA SER A 18 -0.16 11.03 -5.31
C SER A 18 -0.10 12.53 -5.63
N ILE A 19 1.08 13.10 -5.84
CA ILE A 19 1.26 14.53 -6.15
C ILE A 19 0.59 14.93 -7.48
N PRO A 20 0.76 14.18 -8.60
CA PRO A 20 0.03 14.44 -9.85
C PRO A 20 -1.49 14.41 -9.70
N ILE A 21 -2.02 13.58 -8.78
CA ILE A 21 -3.46 13.50 -8.51
C ILE A 21 -3.94 14.81 -7.85
N LEU A 22 -3.15 15.39 -6.95
CA LEU A 22 -3.45 16.71 -6.37
C LEU A 22 -3.41 17.81 -7.44
N GLY A 23 -2.43 17.77 -8.34
CA GLY A 23 -2.36 18.67 -9.49
C GLY A 23 -3.54 18.52 -10.46
N TYR A 24 -4.15 17.33 -10.52
CA TYR A 24 -5.37 17.07 -11.27
C TYR A 24 -6.63 17.64 -10.58
N ILE A 25 -6.71 17.61 -9.25
CA ILE A 25 -7.87 18.13 -8.51
C ILE A 25 -7.83 19.65 -8.36
N TYR A 26 -6.67 20.21 -8.03
CA TYR A 26 -6.51 21.62 -7.68
C TYR A 26 -5.75 22.45 -8.71
N GLY A 27 -5.14 21.80 -9.70
CA GLY A 27 -4.25 22.45 -10.66
C GLY A 27 -4.72 22.37 -12.11
N PRO A 28 -3.93 22.91 -13.05
CA PRO A 28 -4.27 22.94 -14.47
C PRO A 28 -4.14 21.57 -15.15
N VAL A 29 -3.75 20.51 -14.45
CA VAL A 29 -3.58 19.18 -15.06
C VAL A 29 -4.91 18.63 -15.59
N ALA A 30 -6.04 19.07 -15.01
CA ALA A 30 -7.37 18.74 -15.51
C ALA A 30 -7.72 19.40 -16.86
N SER A 31 -7.13 20.55 -17.19
CA SER A 31 -7.41 21.24 -18.46
C SER A 31 -6.61 20.66 -19.63
N MET A 32 -5.60 19.82 -19.36
CA MET A 32 -4.82 19.10 -20.37
C MET A 32 -5.35 17.68 -20.54
N PRO A 33 -6.03 17.34 -21.66
CA PRO A 33 -6.72 16.05 -21.82
C PRO A 33 -5.80 14.84 -21.70
N ALA A 34 -4.58 14.93 -22.26
CA ALA A 34 -3.59 13.85 -22.19
C ALA A 34 -3.12 13.58 -20.75
N ALA A 35 -2.85 14.65 -19.99
CA ALA A 35 -2.39 14.54 -18.60
C ALA A 35 -3.52 14.09 -17.67
N ALA A 36 -4.75 14.60 -17.88
CA ALA A 36 -5.95 14.16 -17.19
C ALA A 36 -6.21 12.66 -17.36
N ASN A 37 -6.08 12.15 -18.59
CA ASN A 37 -6.27 10.73 -18.88
C ASN A 37 -5.17 9.88 -18.25
N ALA A 38 -3.91 10.34 -18.28
CA ALA A 38 -2.83 9.64 -17.58
C ALA A 38 -3.12 9.53 -16.08
N VAL A 39 -3.58 10.61 -15.43
CA VAL A 39 -3.93 10.59 -14.00
C VAL A 39 -5.04 9.60 -13.71
N ARG A 40 -6.11 9.60 -14.50
CA ARG A 40 -7.29 8.73 -14.32
C ARG A 40 -6.97 7.25 -14.53
N PHE A 41 -6.26 6.91 -15.60
CA PHE A 41 -6.07 5.52 -16.03
C PHE A 41 -4.75 4.90 -15.59
N VAL A 42 -3.76 5.70 -15.16
CA VAL A 42 -2.44 5.21 -14.76
C VAL A 42 -2.14 5.55 -13.31
N PHE A 43 -2.09 6.84 -12.96
CA PHE A 43 -1.67 7.25 -11.61
C PHE A 43 -2.65 6.79 -10.54
N LEU A 44 -3.96 6.99 -10.76
CA LEU A 44 -4.99 6.61 -9.81
C LEU A 44 -4.99 5.09 -9.49
N PRO A 45 -5.05 4.17 -10.48
CA PRO A 45 -5.02 2.73 -10.18
C PRO A 45 -3.70 2.28 -9.55
N VAL A 46 -2.55 2.82 -9.97
CA VAL A 46 -1.25 2.48 -9.38
C VAL A 46 -1.17 2.92 -7.90
N VAL A 47 -1.68 4.12 -7.57
CA VAL A 47 -1.76 4.61 -6.19
C VAL A 47 -2.70 3.73 -5.37
N ILE A 48 -3.87 3.36 -5.90
CA ILE A 48 -4.82 2.48 -5.19
C ILE A 48 -4.20 1.11 -4.88
N ILE A 49 -3.57 0.46 -5.87
CA ILE A 49 -2.94 -0.86 -5.70
C ILE A 49 -1.81 -0.78 -4.68
N SER A 50 -0.94 0.23 -4.77
CA SER A 50 0.15 0.41 -3.81
C SER A 50 -0.34 0.71 -2.40
N GLY A 51 -1.44 1.48 -2.25
CA GLY A 51 -2.10 1.72 -0.96
C GLY A 51 -2.68 0.44 -0.37
N PHE A 52 -3.36 -0.36 -1.19
CA PHE A 52 -3.93 -1.63 -0.79
C PHE A 52 -2.85 -2.62 -0.34
N TRP A 53 -1.72 -2.66 -1.05
CA TRP A 53 -0.57 -3.50 -0.71
C TRP A 53 0.03 -3.14 0.67
N MET A 54 0.15 -1.85 0.97
CA MET A 54 0.62 -1.38 2.28
C MET A 54 -0.33 -1.76 3.42
N TRP A 55 -1.64 -1.73 3.17
CA TRP A 55 -2.65 -2.07 4.17
C TRP A 55 -2.76 -3.59 4.41
N LEU A 56 -2.81 -4.40 3.35
CA LEU A 56 -3.05 -5.84 3.44
C LEU A 56 -1.84 -6.58 4.03
N GLY A 57 -0.62 -6.15 3.71
CA GLY A 57 0.61 -6.75 4.23
C GLY A 57 0.75 -6.65 5.75
N HIS A 58 0.15 -5.65 6.39
CA HIS A 58 0.13 -5.53 7.85
C HIS A 58 -0.90 -6.46 8.51
N LYS A 59 -2.09 -6.63 7.91
CA LYS A 59 -3.16 -7.50 8.44
C LYS A 59 -2.77 -8.98 8.41
N LEU A 60 -2.16 -9.45 7.33
CA LEU A 60 -1.76 -10.86 7.18
C LEU A 60 -0.70 -11.27 8.22
N ARG A 61 0.28 -10.39 8.48
CA ARG A 61 1.34 -10.66 9.46
C ARG A 61 0.83 -10.69 10.91
N LYS A 62 -0.28 -9.99 11.20
CA LYS A 62 -0.87 -9.97 12.55
C LYS A 62 -1.68 -11.24 12.83
N LYS A 63 -2.40 -11.78 11.84
CA LYS A 63 -3.14 -13.05 11.97
C LYS A 63 -2.22 -14.26 12.19
N GLY A 64 -1.11 -14.37 11.44
CA GLY A 64 -0.20 -15.51 11.59
C GLY A 64 0.47 -15.62 12.97
N LYS A 65 0.78 -14.48 13.61
CA LYS A 65 1.35 -14.48 14.97
C LYS A 65 0.36 -14.91 16.05
N GLY A 66 -0.94 -14.64 15.87
CA GLY A 66 -1.98 -15.12 16.78
C GLY A 66 -2.08 -16.64 16.72
N VAL A 67 -2.25 -17.17 15.51
CA VAL A 67 -2.36 -18.62 15.26
C VAL A 67 -1.17 -19.41 15.83
N VAL A 68 0.06 -18.93 15.61
CA VAL A 68 1.27 -19.61 16.14
C VAL A 68 1.34 -19.53 17.67
N LYS A 69 0.91 -18.40 18.26
CA LYS A 69 0.91 -18.22 19.72
C LYS A 69 -0.14 -19.12 20.38
N ASP A 70 -1.30 -19.27 19.75
CA ASP A 70 -2.38 -20.13 20.21
C ASP A 70 -1.99 -21.61 20.12
N ALA A 71 -1.36 -22.04 19.01
CA ALA A 71 -0.83 -23.40 18.86
C ALA A 71 0.25 -23.74 19.89
N GLY A 72 1.19 -22.82 20.15
CA GLY A 72 2.24 -23.00 21.17
C GLY A 72 1.67 -23.09 22.58
N LYS A 73 0.60 -22.36 22.89
CA LYS A 73 -0.08 -22.42 24.19
C LYS A 73 -0.80 -23.75 24.41
N VAL A 74 -1.38 -24.33 23.36
CA VAL A 74 -2.04 -25.64 23.41
C VAL A 74 -1.01 -26.75 23.63
N MET A 75 0.11 -26.76 22.90
CA MET A 75 1.17 -27.75 23.12
C MET A 75 1.75 -27.70 24.54
N ALA A 76 1.97 -26.50 25.08
CA ALA A 76 2.49 -26.32 26.44
C ALA A 76 1.50 -26.72 27.55
N ALA A 77 0.20 -26.84 27.24
CA ALA A 77 -0.81 -27.28 28.19
C ALA A 77 -1.01 -28.81 28.18
N VAL A 78 -0.46 -29.50 27.18
CA VAL A 78 -0.60 -30.96 26.99
C VAL A 78 0.68 -31.71 27.42
N MET A 79 1.80 -31.00 27.63
CA MET A 79 3.03 -31.50 28.27
C MET A 79 3.05 -31.15 29.75
#